data_AF-A0A934XAD6-F1
#
_entry.id   AF-A0A934XAD6-F1
#
_cell.length_a   1.000
_cell.length_b   1.000
_cell.length_c   1.000
_cell.angle_alpha   90.00
_cell.angle_beta   90.00
_cell.angle_gamma   90.00
#
_symmetry.space_group_name_H-M   'P 1'
#
loop_
_entity.id
_entity.type
_entity.pdbx_description
1 polymer ?
#
loop_
_entity_poly.entity_id
_entity_poly.type
_entity_poly.pdbx_seq_one_letter_code
_entity_poly.pdbx_strand_id
1 'polypeptide(L)'
;MFPLICPHSGGQMRIIAFVTFNADIQKILDHIGVDTEAPRITPACGPPLWEGEGAQEAGAGVEAEPNWDTANQSPPEKPMPSPRSTAQRTESSAP
;
A
#
# COMPACT_ATOMS: atom_id res chain seq x y z
N MET A 1 -9.40 8.76 -9.67
CA MET A 1 -8.79 7.91 -10.71
C MET A 1 -8.22 8.82 -11.78
N PHE A 2 -6.91 8.81 -11.99
CA PHE A 2 -6.26 9.67 -12.99
C PHE A 2 -6.29 9.02 -14.38
N PRO A 3 -6.53 9.78 -15.46
CA PRO A 3 -6.50 9.23 -16.81
C PRO A 3 -5.06 8.93 -17.24
N LEU A 4 -4.83 7.75 -17.82
CA LEU A 4 -3.56 7.39 -18.44
C LEU A 4 -3.44 8.11 -19.79
N ILE A 5 -2.72 9.23 -19.81
CA ILE A 5 -2.51 10.08 -20.98
C ILE A 5 -1.00 10.14 -21.29
N CYS A 6 -0.65 10.08 -22.57
CA CYS A 6 0.74 10.24 -23.01
C CYS A 6 1.21 11.70 -22.77
N PRO A 7 2.33 11.94 -22.07
CA PRO A 7 2.81 13.29 -21.79
C PRO A 7 3.32 14.03 -23.03
N HIS A 8 3.73 13.33 -24.09
CA HIS A 8 4.21 13.95 -25.32
C HIS A 8 3.11 14.30 -26.32
N SER A 9 2.06 13.48 -26.41
CA SER A 9 1.04 13.59 -27.47
C SER A 9 -0.38 13.81 -26.97
N GLY A 10 -0.64 13.67 -25.67
CA GLY A 10 -1.99 13.78 -25.11
C GLY A 10 -2.91 12.59 -25.46
N GLY A 11 -2.39 11.54 -26.09
CA GLY A 11 -3.16 10.36 -26.48
C GLY A 11 -3.56 9.47 -25.30
N GLN A 12 -4.69 8.76 -25.44
CA GLN A 12 -5.16 7.79 -24.44
C GLN A 12 -4.25 6.55 -24.40
N MET A 13 -3.75 6.19 -23.23
CA MET A 13 -2.97 4.98 -23.00
C MET A 13 -3.77 3.91 -22.26
N ARG A 14 -3.37 2.64 -22.39
CA ARG A 14 -3.99 1.47 -21.74
C ARG A 14 -2.91 0.52 -21.23
N ILE A 15 -3.10 -0.05 -20.05
CA ILE A 15 -2.27 -1.14 -19.52
C ILE A 15 -2.71 -2.44 -20.19
N ILE A 16 -1.76 -3.20 -20.71
CA ILE A 16 -2.04 -4.46 -21.45
C ILE A 16 -1.57 -5.71 -20.70
N ALA A 17 -0.59 -5.60 -19.80
CA ALA A 17 -0.05 -6.71 -19.03
C ALA A 17 0.72 -6.20 -17.80
N PHE A 18 0.91 -7.09 -16.82
CA PHE A 18 1.86 -6.92 -15.73
C PHE A 18 3.00 -7.92 -15.91
N VAL A 19 4.24 -7.43 -15.87
CA VAL A 19 5.44 -8.25 -16.00
C VAL A 19 6.13 -8.31 -14.64
N THR A 20 6.37 -9.52 -14.14
CA THR A 20 7.00 -9.74 -12.82
C THR A 20 8.38 -10.38 -12.92
N PHE A 21 8.77 -10.88 -14.10
CA PHE A 21 10.04 -11.54 -14.30
C PHE A 21 11.14 -10.54 -14.68
N ASN A 22 12.21 -10.50 -13.89
CA ASN A 22 13.28 -9.52 -14.06
C ASN A 22 13.90 -9.54 -15.46
N ALA A 23 14.20 -10.72 -16.02
CA ALA A 23 14.89 -10.77 -17.32
C ALA A 23 14.04 -10.17 -18.47
N ASP A 24 12.72 -10.23 -18.38
CA ASP A 24 11.83 -9.64 -19.38
C ASP A 24 11.77 -8.12 -19.22
N ILE A 25 11.74 -7.64 -17.97
CA ILE A 25 11.83 -6.20 -17.66
C ILE A 25 13.11 -5.62 -18.24
N GLN A 26 14.26 -6.29 -18.02
CA GLN A 26 15.55 -5.82 -18.53
C GLN A 26 15.59 -5.75 -20.06
N LYS A 27 15.08 -6.77 -20.76
CA LYS A 27 15.00 -6.76 -22.24
C LYS A 27 14.12 -5.64 -22.77
N ILE A 28 13.00 -5.36 -22.09
CA ILE A 28 12.09 -4.28 -22.49
C ILE A 28 12.77 -2.92 -22.31
N LEU A 29 13.42 -2.69 -21.16
CA LEU A 29 14.11 -1.44 -20.87
C LEU A 29 15.28 -1.19 -21.83
N ASP A 30 16.09 -2.21 -22.10
CA ASP A 30 17.19 -2.14 -23.06
C ASP A 30 16.66 -1.83 -24.48
N HIS A 31 15.55 -2.45 -24.88
CA HIS A 31 14.93 -2.20 -26.18
C HIS A 31 14.44 -0.75 -26.36
N ILE A 32 13.98 -0.09 -25.30
CA ILE A 32 13.56 1.32 -25.34
C ILE A 32 14.70 2.31 -25.08
N GLY A 33 15.91 1.83 -24.76
CA GLY A 33 17.08 2.65 -24.45
C GLY A 33 17.00 3.37 -23.10
N VAL A 34 16.25 2.82 -22.14
CA VAL A 34 16.15 3.35 -20.77
C VAL A 34 17.07 2.54 -19.86
N ASP A 35 17.58 3.18 -18.81
CA ASP A 35 18.41 2.51 -17.81
C ASP A 35 17.66 1.33 -17.18
N THR A 36 18.38 0.22 -17.04
CA THR A 36 17.90 -1.02 -16.44
C THR A 36 18.14 -1.06 -14.93
N GLU A 37 19.05 -0.22 -14.42
CA GLU A 37 19.29 -0.02 -13.01
C GLU A 37 18.12 0.76 -12.38
N ALA A 38 17.68 0.30 -11.20
CA ALA A 38 16.66 1.01 -10.46
C ALA A 38 17.17 2.42 -10.07
N PRO A 39 16.36 3.48 -10.25
CA PRO A 39 16.78 4.81 -9.85
C PRO A 39 17.05 4.84 -8.35
N ARG A 40 18.10 5.58 -7.96
CA ARG A 40 18.44 5.75 -6.54
C ARG A 40 17.25 6.40 -5.82
N ILE A 41 16.90 5.85 -4.67
CA ILE A 41 15.82 6.38 -3.84
C ILE A 41 16.26 7.77 -3.35
N THR A 42 15.57 8.79 -3.82
CA THR A 42 15.70 10.17 -3.31
C THR A 42 14.63 10.38 -2.23
N PRO A 43 14.90 11.22 -1.21
CA PRO A 43 13.87 11.60 -0.25
C PRO A 43 12.63 12.09 -1.00
N ALA A 44 11.43 11.75 -0.49
CA ALA A 44 10.18 12.19 -1.09
C ALA A 44 10.24 13.71 -1.27
N CYS A 45 10.08 14.19 -2.51
CA CYS A 45 10.00 15.61 -2.77
C CYS A 45 8.95 16.21 -1.82
N GLY A 46 9.30 17.32 -1.16
CA GLY A 46 8.41 17.98 -0.22
C GLY A 46 7.04 18.28 -0.86
N PRO A 47 6.01 18.55 -0.03
CA PRO A 47 4.67 18.85 -0.51
C PRO A 47 4.75 19.87 -1.67
N PRO A 48 4.03 19.65 -2.78
CA PRO A 48 4.05 20.61 -3.88
C PRO A 48 3.63 21.98 -3.33
N LEU A 49 4.38 23.02 -3.68
CA LEU A 49 4.09 24.40 -3.29
C LEU A 49 2.82 24.85 -4.02
N TRP A 50 1.65 24.56 -3.46
CA TRP A 50 0.44 25.26 -3.85
C TRP A 50 0.60 26.72 -3.42
N GLU A 51 0.72 27.65 -4.37
CA GLU A 51 0.72 29.10 -4.11
C GLU A 51 -0.57 29.46 -3.36
N GLY A 52 -0.46 29.60 -2.04
CA GLY A 52 -1.56 29.81 -1.12
C GLY A 52 -1.11 29.69 0.33
N GLU A 53 -0.52 30.77 0.85
CA GLU A 53 -0.38 31.09 2.28
C GLU A 53 0.08 29.94 3.19
N GLY A 54 1.37 29.58 3.08
CA GLY A 54 2.00 28.66 4.04
C GLY A 54 3.52 28.57 3.95
N ALA A 55 4.18 29.46 3.23
CA ALA A 55 5.64 29.56 3.22
C ALA A 55 6.12 30.20 4.54
N GLN A 56 6.02 29.46 5.64
CA GLN A 56 6.74 29.78 6.87
C GLN A 56 7.54 28.57 7.34
N GLU A 57 8.86 28.80 7.36
CA GLU A 57 9.89 28.16 8.17
C GLU A 57 10.40 26.78 7.71
N ALA A 58 11.44 26.86 6.87
CA ALA A 58 12.48 25.85 6.81
C ALA A 58 13.24 25.85 8.15
N GLY A 59 12.87 24.99 9.10
CA GLY A 59 13.45 25.11 10.44
C GLY A 59 13.21 24.01 11.48
N ALA A 60 12.89 22.76 11.14
CA ALA A 60 13.15 21.62 12.03
C ALA A 60 12.94 20.30 11.30
N GLY A 61 13.96 19.45 11.29
CA GLY A 61 13.81 18.04 10.92
C GLY A 61 12.84 17.38 11.88
N VAL A 62 11.57 17.28 11.48
CA VAL A 62 10.64 16.33 12.05
C VAL A 62 10.74 15.10 11.16
N GLU A 63 11.59 14.17 11.58
CA GLU A 63 11.58 12.77 11.14
C GLU A 63 10.21 12.21 11.55
N ALA A 64 9.17 12.52 10.76
CA ALA A 64 7.93 11.77 10.78
C ALA A 64 8.20 10.49 9.99
N GLU A 65 9.04 9.61 10.55
CA GLU A 65 9.05 8.19 10.18
C GLU A 65 7.59 7.74 10.23
N PRO A 66 6.97 7.36 9.10
CA PRO A 66 5.62 6.83 9.14
C PRO A 66 5.69 5.56 9.99
N ASN A 67 4.96 5.55 11.11
CA ASN A 67 4.91 4.38 11.99
C ASN A 67 4.15 3.24 11.28
N TRP A 68 4.87 2.50 10.44
CA TRP A 68 4.37 1.34 9.70
C TRP A 68 3.99 0.17 10.62
N ASP A 69 4.42 0.17 11.89
CA ASP A 69 4.01 -0.85 12.88
C ASP A 69 2.52 -0.79 13.24
N THR A 70 1.82 0.30 12.93
CA THR A 70 0.37 0.39 13.14
C THR A 70 -0.43 -0.42 12.11
N ALA A 71 0.19 -0.82 10.99
CA ALA A 71 -0.42 -1.71 10.01
C ALA A 71 -0.44 -3.17 10.46
N ASN A 72 0.27 -3.51 11.54
CA ASN A 72 0.16 -4.80 12.21
C ASN A 72 -1.05 -4.79 13.17
N GLN A 73 -2.21 -4.37 12.68
CA GLN A 73 -3.46 -4.58 13.39
C GLN A 73 -3.67 -6.09 13.46
N SER A 74 -3.79 -6.63 14.68
CA SER A 74 -4.20 -8.02 14.87
C SER A 74 -5.51 -8.27 14.09
N PRO A 75 -5.76 -9.49 13.60
CA PRO A 75 -7.01 -9.79 12.90
C PRO A 75 -8.20 -9.32 13.74
N PRO A 76 -9.24 -8.71 13.15
CA PRO A 76 -10.40 -8.27 13.92
C PRO A 76 -10.93 -9.47 14.73
N GLU A 77 -10.99 -9.30 16.05
CA GLU A 77 -11.39 -10.35 16.97
C GLU A 77 -12.86 -10.68 16.72
N LYS A 78 -13.09 -11.69 15.87
CA LYS A 78 -14.43 -12.24 15.65
C LYS A 78 -14.87 -12.92 16.96
N PRO A 79 -16.04 -12.55 17.54
CA PRO A 79 -16.50 -13.20 18.76
C PRO A 79 -16.61 -14.71 18.51
N MET A 80 -15.99 -15.52 19.37
CA MET A 80 -16.22 -16.96 19.35
C MET A 80 -17.70 -17.24 19.59
N PRO A 81 -18.35 -18.17 18.87
CA PRO A 81 -19.73 -18.51 19.15
C PRO A 81 -19.83 -19.05 20.59
N SER A 82 -20.71 -18.43 21.38
CA SER A 82 -20.92 -18.78 22.78
C SER A 82 -21.24 -20.27 22.94
N PRO A 83 -20.66 -20.97 23.91
CA PRO A 83 -21.07 -22.34 24.20
C PRO A 83 -22.54 -22.31 24.65
N ARG A 84 -23.41 -22.94 23.86
CA ARG A 84 -24.83 -23.08 24.16
C ARG A 84 -24.96 -23.76 25.53
N SER A 85 -25.48 -23.02 26.49
CA SER A 85 -25.86 -23.52 27.81
C SER A 85 -26.87 -24.66 27.65
N THR A 86 -26.46 -25.88 27.96
CA THR A 86 -27.36 -26.97 28.36
C THR A 86 -26.88 -27.46 29.72
N ALA A 87 -27.08 -26.62 30.73
CA ALA A 87 -27.28 -27.13 32.07
C ALA A 87 -28.74 -27.59 32.20
N GLN A 88 -28.90 -28.67 32.96
CA GLN A 88 -30.12 -29.15 33.63
C GLN A 88 -30.95 -30.18 32.86
N ARG A 89 -30.83 -31.44 33.26
CA ARG A 89 -31.75 -31.99 34.26
C ARG A 89 -31.17 -33.24 34.92
N THR A 90 -31.35 -33.28 36.23
CA THR A 90 -30.96 -34.27 37.22
C THR A 90 -31.85 -35.52 37.20
N GLU A 91 -31.35 -36.58 37.86
CA GLU A 91 -32.09 -37.75 38.39
C GLU A 91 -32.57 -38.78 37.34
N SER A 92 -32.54 -40.12 37.56
CA SER A 92 -32.58 -40.90 38.79
C SER A 92 -32.27 -42.38 38.50
N SER A 93 -31.63 -43.04 39.48
CA SER A 93 -31.68 -44.48 39.84
C SER A 93 -31.12 -45.59 38.93
N ALA A 94 -30.21 -46.35 39.54
CA ALA A 94 -29.53 -47.59 39.14
C ALA A 94 -30.49 -48.80 38.98
N PRO A 95 -30.03 -49.94 38.42
CA PRO A 95 -30.86 -51.15 38.21
C PRO A 95 -31.32 -51.83 39.50
#